data_AF-A0A969DLM4-F1
#
_entry.id   AF-A0A969DLM4-F1
#
_cell.length_a   1.000
_cell.length_b   1.000
_cell.length_c   1.000
_cell.angle_alpha   90.00
_cell.angle_beta   90.00
_cell.angle_gamma   90.00
#
_symmetry.space_group_name_H-M   'P 1'
#
loop_
_entity.id
_entity.type
_entity.pdbx_description
1 polymer ?
#
loop_
_entity_poly.entity_id
_entity_poly.type
_entity_poly.pdbx_seq_one_letter_code
_entity_poly.pdbx_strand_id
1 'polypeptide(L)'
;MTFAIPQSRGEQPLGLESIFYTQFSEKFRQECIEGSAIAPSLFDTAISFHSDVETDFGGEVRYPIHEALNWRVTRFGHQARETLEGAFFQNFDGSTWQLKLNNPLWDRKKQKTRKYESPAGGGSKPYFPLVPQEIVDEIASKSGLDAPHPKAFWDWVSENPSLPIVITEGGKKRLVPPVPWLCGACPIREGWRLYQQRSTREPDPTPSHS
;
A
#
# COMPACT_ATOMS: atom_id res chain seq x y z
N MET A 1 -13.75 -59.97 -8.41
CA MET A 1 -13.91 -59.12 -7.22
C MET A 1 -12.87 -58.03 -7.32
N THR A 2 -13.29 -56.84 -7.77
CA THR A 2 -12.40 -55.71 -8.06
C THR A 2 -12.77 -54.59 -7.10
N PHE A 3 -11.88 -54.25 -6.17
CA PHE A 3 -12.09 -53.17 -5.22
C PHE A 3 -11.83 -51.84 -5.92
N ALA A 4 -12.85 -50.98 -5.95
CA ALA A 4 -12.74 -49.60 -6.43
C ALA A 4 -12.12 -48.74 -5.33
N ILE A 5 -11.02 -48.07 -5.65
CA ILE A 5 -10.39 -47.02 -4.82
C ILE A 5 -11.22 -45.74 -4.99
N PRO A 6 -11.75 -45.14 -3.92
CA PRO A 6 -12.45 -43.86 -4.04
C PRO A 6 -11.44 -42.74 -4.30
N GLN A 7 -11.61 -42.03 -5.41
CA GLN A 7 -10.84 -40.83 -5.71
C GLN A 7 -11.14 -39.75 -4.67
N SER A 8 -10.08 -39.26 -4.02
CA SER A 8 -10.10 -38.10 -3.15
C SER A 8 -10.58 -36.88 -3.93
N ARG A 9 -11.61 -36.21 -3.40
CA ARG A 9 -12.04 -34.90 -3.87
C ARG A 9 -10.84 -33.96 -3.73
N GLY A 10 -10.38 -33.41 -4.85
CA GLY A 10 -9.46 -32.28 -4.83
C GLY A 10 -10.15 -31.13 -4.09
N GLU A 11 -9.64 -30.80 -2.92
CA GLU A 11 -9.82 -29.49 -2.32
C GLU A 11 -9.21 -28.47 -3.29
N GLN A 12 -10.08 -27.76 -4.02
CA GLN A 12 -9.67 -26.58 -4.75
C GLN A 12 -9.36 -25.47 -3.73
N PRO A 13 -8.21 -24.78 -3.84
CA PRO A 13 -7.91 -23.70 -2.92
C PRO A 13 -8.94 -22.57 -3.08
N LEU A 14 -9.39 -22.10 -1.92
CA LEU A 14 -10.30 -20.99 -1.71
C LEU A 14 -9.87 -19.73 -2.46
N GLY A 15 -10.79 -19.16 -3.24
CA GLY A 15 -10.94 -17.71 -3.44
C GLY A 15 -9.74 -16.95 -4.00
N LEU A 16 -9.37 -17.20 -5.26
CA LEU A 16 -8.81 -16.14 -6.09
C LEU A 16 -9.99 -15.33 -6.63
N GLU A 17 -10.40 -14.30 -5.90
CA GLU A 17 -11.23 -13.25 -6.50
C GLU A 17 -10.45 -12.69 -7.68
N SER A 18 -10.96 -12.96 -8.88
CA SER A 18 -10.53 -12.32 -10.12
C SER A 18 -10.78 -10.82 -9.96
N ILE A 19 -9.78 -10.10 -9.49
CA ILE A 19 -9.77 -8.64 -9.48
C ILE A 19 -9.93 -8.22 -10.95
N PHE A 20 -11.12 -7.77 -11.33
CA PHE A 20 -11.34 -7.18 -12.64
C PHE A 20 -10.54 -5.88 -12.68
N TYR A 21 -9.32 -5.97 -13.17
CA TYR A 21 -8.46 -4.81 -13.34
C TYR A 21 -9.04 -3.92 -14.44
N THR A 22 -9.25 -2.66 -14.11
CA THR A 22 -9.60 -1.64 -15.11
C THR A 22 -8.38 -1.34 -15.98
N GLN A 23 -8.60 -0.71 -17.14
CA GLN A 23 -7.47 -0.32 -18.02
C GLN A 23 -6.43 0.53 -17.29
N PHE A 24 -6.84 1.28 -16.26
CA PHE A 24 -5.93 2.06 -15.43
C PHE A 24 -5.05 1.18 -14.56
N SER A 25 -5.63 0.20 -13.85
CA SER A 25 -4.86 -0.65 -12.94
C SER A 25 -3.87 -1.54 -13.67
N GLU A 26 -4.24 -2.09 -14.83
CA GLU A 26 -3.31 -2.86 -15.68
C GLU A 26 -2.13 -2.01 -16.14
N LYS A 27 -2.39 -0.81 -16.69
CA LYS A 27 -1.34 0.11 -17.13
C LYS A 27 -0.43 0.53 -15.98
N PHE A 28 -1.00 0.76 -14.80
CA PHE A 28 -0.22 1.15 -13.63
C PHE A 28 0.63 0.00 -13.09
N ARG A 29 0.07 -1.22 -13.07
CA ARG A 29 0.78 -2.44 -12.72
C ARG A 29 1.96 -2.67 -13.66
N GLN A 30 1.74 -2.55 -14.97
CA GLN A 30 2.80 -2.65 -15.98
C GLN A 30 3.88 -1.57 -15.81
N GLU A 31 3.49 -0.30 -15.58
CA GLU A 31 4.45 0.80 -15.30
C GLU A 31 5.35 0.48 -14.09
N CYS A 32 4.80 -0.18 -13.06
CA CYS A 32 5.52 -0.51 -11.85
C CYS A 32 6.41 -1.75 -12.02
N ILE A 33 5.87 -2.84 -12.55
CA ILE A 33 6.59 -4.11 -12.68
C ILE A 33 7.65 -4.02 -13.78
N GLU A 34 7.28 -3.57 -14.99
CA GLU A 34 8.22 -3.51 -16.12
C GLU A 34 9.06 -2.24 -16.08
N GLY A 35 8.42 -1.09 -15.83
CA GLY A 35 9.10 0.21 -15.88
C GLY A 35 9.97 0.50 -14.65
N SER A 36 9.61 -0.04 -13.48
CA SER A 36 10.29 0.22 -12.21
C SER A 36 10.88 -1.03 -11.55
N ALA A 37 10.82 -2.18 -12.23
CA ALA A 37 11.35 -3.48 -11.80
C ALA A 37 10.83 -3.95 -10.43
N ILE A 38 9.60 -3.56 -10.09
CA ILE A 38 8.96 -3.91 -8.82
C ILE A 38 8.62 -5.42 -8.82
N ALA A 39 8.97 -6.15 -7.76
CA ALA A 39 8.56 -7.54 -7.59
C ALA A 39 7.02 -7.64 -7.62
N PRO A 40 6.42 -8.50 -8.46
CA PRO A 40 4.97 -8.60 -8.59
C PRO A 40 4.24 -8.85 -7.27
N SER A 41 4.76 -9.76 -6.45
CA SER A 41 4.20 -10.07 -5.13
C SER A 41 4.20 -8.87 -4.18
N LEU A 42 5.27 -8.07 -4.20
CA LEU A 42 5.38 -6.85 -3.41
C LEU A 42 4.47 -5.75 -3.95
N PHE A 43 4.27 -5.67 -5.26
CA PHE A 43 3.26 -4.78 -5.84
C PHE A 43 1.87 -5.14 -5.33
N ASP A 44 1.51 -6.42 -5.40
CA ASP A 44 0.17 -6.91 -5.07
C ASP A 44 -0.13 -6.75 -3.56
N THR A 45 0.87 -6.77 -2.67
CA THR A 45 0.66 -6.49 -1.23
C THR A 45 0.76 -5.02 -0.85
N ALA A 46 1.49 -4.21 -1.61
CA ALA A 46 1.75 -2.81 -1.27
C ALA A 46 0.76 -1.84 -1.94
N ILE A 47 0.09 -2.25 -3.02
CA ILE A 47 -0.77 -1.38 -3.82
C ILE A 47 -2.18 -1.95 -3.88
N SER A 48 -3.15 -1.15 -3.45
CA SER A 48 -4.57 -1.42 -3.65
C SER A 48 -5.18 -0.46 -4.68
N PHE A 49 -6.26 -0.88 -5.33
CA PHE A 49 -7.01 -0.06 -6.27
C PHE A 49 -8.42 0.15 -5.76
N HIS A 50 -8.88 1.39 -5.79
CA HIS A 50 -10.23 1.76 -5.37
C HIS A 50 -10.81 2.80 -6.31
N SER A 51 -12.13 2.77 -6.50
CA SER A 51 -12.86 3.88 -7.10
C SER A 51 -13.12 4.97 -6.05
N ASP A 52 -13.43 6.17 -6.51
CA ASP A 52 -13.79 7.30 -5.63
C ASP A 52 -15.14 7.08 -4.94
N VAL A 53 -16.00 6.25 -5.54
CA VAL A 53 -17.30 5.85 -4.99
C VAL A 53 -17.37 4.33 -5.04
N GLU A 54 -17.55 3.70 -3.88
CA GLU A 54 -17.78 2.27 -3.75
C GLU A 54 -19.10 2.07 -2.99
N THR A 55 -19.93 1.12 -3.42
CA THR A 55 -21.17 0.76 -2.73
C THR A 55 -21.06 -0.67 -2.25
N ASP A 56 -21.25 -0.90 -0.96
CA ASP A 56 -21.22 -2.26 -0.41
C ASP A 56 -22.53 -3.03 -0.66
N PHE A 57 -22.54 -4.32 -0.33
CA PHE A 57 -23.74 -5.17 -0.47
C PHE A 57 -24.92 -4.70 0.40
N GLY A 58 -24.67 -3.87 1.42
CA GLY A 58 -25.69 -3.26 2.28
C GLY A 58 -26.26 -1.95 1.73
N GLY A 59 -25.74 -1.44 0.61
CA GLY A 59 -26.12 -0.16 0.02
C GLY A 59 -25.45 1.05 0.67
N GLU A 60 -24.45 0.84 1.55
CA GLU A 60 -23.66 1.92 2.12
C GLU A 60 -22.64 2.42 1.09
N VAL A 61 -22.64 3.73 0.87
CA VAL A 61 -21.72 4.38 -0.08
C VAL A 61 -20.49 4.87 0.67
N ARG A 62 -19.32 4.47 0.19
CA ARG A 62 -18.00 4.85 0.72
C ARG A 62 -17.25 5.72 -0.28
N TYR A 63 -16.32 6.53 0.22
CA TYR A 63 -15.50 7.41 -0.61
C TYR A 63 -14.00 7.18 -0.38
N PRO A 64 -13.43 6.05 -0.84
CA PRO A 64 -12.07 5.61 -0.48
C PRO A 64 -10.98 6.65 -0.75
N ILE A 65 -11.05 7.34 -1.88
CA ILE A 65 -10.06 8.37 -2.26
C ILE A 65 -10.18 9.59 -1.33
N HIS A 66 -11.39 10.02 -1.01
CA HIS A 66 -11.62 11.15 -0.10
C HIS A 66 -11.18 10.83 1.32
N GLU A 67 -11.50 9.63 1.81
CA GLU A 67 -11.08 9.15 3.13
C GLU A 67 -9.55 9.06 3.23
N ALA A 68 -8.90 8.43 2.25
CA ALA A 68 -7.44 8.29 2.25
C ALA A 68 -6.71 9.62 2.12
N LEU A 69 -7.23 10.56 1.33
CA LEU A 69 -6.60 11.88 1.16
C LEU A 69 -7.01 12.90 2.23
N ASN A 70 -7.91 12.52 3.13
CA ASN A 70 -8.53 13.41 4.10
C ASN A 70 -9.19 14.63 3.40
N TRP A 71 -9.83 14.38 2.26
CA TRP A 71 -10.61 15.37 1.53
C TRP A 71 -12.03 15.42 2.08
N ARG A 72 -12.53 16.64 2.30
CA ARG A 72 -13.95 16.84 2.53
C ARG A 72 -14.69 16.69 1.21
N VAL A 73 -15.72 15.86 1.18
CA VAL A 73 -16.64 15.79 0.05
C VAL A 73 -17.31 17.15 -0.10
N THR A 74 -17.19 17.74 -1.29
CA THR A 74 -17.73 19.08 -1.55
C THR A 74 -18.52 19.10 -2.84
N ARG A 75 -19.49 20.01 -2.91
CA ARG A 75 -20.26 20.27 -4.14
C ARG A 75 -19.41 20.83 -5.29
N PHE A 76 -18.18 21.28 -5.06
CA PHE A 76 -17.28 21.82 -6.09
C PHE A 76 -15.81 21.47 -5.78
N GLY A 77 -15.05 20.99 -6.76
CA GLY A 77 -13.63 20.68 -6.61
C GLY A 77 -13.37 19.21 -6.26
N HIS A 78 -13.66 18.79 -5.02
CA HIS A 78 -13.57 17.39 -4.57
C HIS A 78 -14.97 16.78 -4.54
N GLN A 79 -15.60 16.74 -5.72
CA GLN A 79 -16.84 15.99 -5.92
C GLN A 79 -16.48 14.53 -6.06
N ALA A 80 -17.25 13.66 -5.41
CA ALA A 80 -17.15 12.23 -5.62
C ALA A 80 -17.55 11.88 -7.06
N ARG A 81 -16.73 11.09 -7.77
CA ARG A 81 -16.93 10.72 -9.17
C ARG A 81 -16.73 9.23 -9.37
N GLU A 82 -17.75 8.55 -9.86
CA GLU A 82 -17.67 7.13 -10.22
C GLU A 82 -16.55 6.80 -11.24
N THR A 83 -16.12 7.78 -12.05
CA THR A 83 -15.06 7.62 -13.05
C THR A 83 -13.65 7.84 -12.53
N LEU A 84 -13.50 8.32 -11.29
CA LEU A 84 -12.20 8.55 -10.67
C LEU A 84 -11.75 7.28 -9.95
N GLU A 85 -10.53 6.86 -10.24
CA GLU A 85 -9.91 5.68 -9.64
C GLU A 85 -8.52 6.06 -9.11
N GLY A 86 -8.12 5.39 -8.03
CA GLY A 86 -6.83 5.60 -7.38
C GLY A 86 -6.07 4.30 -7.20
N ALA A 87 -4.76 4.34 -7.40
CA ALA A 87 -3.81 3.32 -6.95
C ALA A 87 -3.17 3.81 -5.64
N PHE A 88 -3.38 3.09 -4.56
CA PHE A 88 -3.06 3.48 -3.20
C PHE A 88 -1.78 2.77 -2.76
N PHE A 89 -0.77 3.53 -2.35
CA PHE A 89 0.42 2.99 -1.71
C PHE A 89 0.12 2.80 -0.23
N GLN A 90 -0.08 1.56 0.18
CA GLN A 90 -0.48 1.19 1.53
C GLN A 90 0.73 0.84 2.39
N ASN A 91 0.74 1.37 3.60
CA ASN A 91 1.63 0.89 4.64
C ASN A 91 1.11 -0.46 5.18
N PHE A 92 1.95 -1.18 5.90
CA PHE A 92 1.60 -2.48 6.48
C PHE A 92 0.45 -2.42 7.52
N ASP A 93 0.14 -1.24 8.07
CA ASP A 93 -1.03 -0.99 8.93
C ASP A 93 -2.33 -0.70 8.17
N GLY A 94 -2.28 -0.65 6.83
CA GLY A 94 -3.40 -0.28 5.97
C GLY A 94 -3.56 1.23 5.75
N SER A 95 -2.74 2.07 6.39
CA SER A 95 -2.78 3.52 6.16
C SER A 95 -2.23 3.87 4.77
N THR A 96 -2.84 4.86 4.12
CA THR A 96 -2.38 5.32 2.81
C THR A 96 -1.23 6.31 2.95
N TRP A 97 -0.11 6.01 2.30
CA TRP A 97 1.04 6.91 2.23
C TRP A 97 0.88 7.95 1.12
N GLN A 98 0.59 7.47 -0.09
CA GLN A 98 0.36 8.27 -1.30
C GLN A 98 -0.64 7.53 -2.19
N LEU A 99 -1.23 8.24 -3.14
CA LEU A 99 -1.99 7.59 -4.21
C LEU A 99 -1.74 8.24 -5.56
N LYS A 100 -1.93 7.47 -6.64
CA LYS A 100 -1.94 7.96 -8.02
C LYS A 100 -3.36 7.85 -8.56
N LEU A 101 -3.89 8.98 -9.04
CA LEU A 101 -5.20 9.01 -9.70
C LEU A 101 -5.09 8.63 -11.18
N ASN A 102 -6.14 8.01 -11.71
CA ASN A 102 -6.30 7.78 -13.15
C ASN A 102 -6.39 9.10 -13.93
N ASN A 103 -7.00 10.12 -13.31
CA ASN A 103 -7.07 11.49 -13.81
C ASN A 103 -6.37 12.47 -12.84
N PRO A 104 -5.08 12.80 -13.08
CA PRO A 104 -4.30 13.69 -12.23
C PRO A 104 -4.92 15.07 -12.06
N LEU A 105 -4.89 15.60 -10.83
CA LEU A 105 -5.37 16.96 -10.56
C LEU A 105 -4.36 18.01 -11.05
N TRP A 106 -4.88 19.12 -11.55
CA TRP A 106 -4.08 20.26 -11.98
C TRP A 106 -3.67 21.13 -10.78
N ASP A 107 -2.37 21.31 -10.57
CA ASP A 107 -1.84 22.26 -9.58
C ASP A 107 -1.77 23.66 -10.18
N ARG A 108 -2.69 24.53 -9.76
CA ARG A 108 -2.72 25.94 -10.20
C ARG A 108 -1.48 26.73 -9.78
N LYS A 109 -0.80 26.38 -8.68
CA LYS A 109 0.39 27.09 -8.22
C LYS A 109 1.61 26.70 -9.03
N LYS A 110 1.76 25.40 -9.30
CA LYS A 110 2.91 24.85 -10.04
C LYS A 110 2.69 24.77 -11.55
N GLN A 111 1.49 25.12 -12.03
CA GLN A 111 1.08 25.07 -13.44
C GLN A 111 1.39 23.72 -14.10
N LYS A 112 1.15 22.63 -13.35
CA LYS A 112 1.42 21.26 -13.80
C LYS A 112 0.46 20.28 -13.14
N THR A 113 0.26 19.13 -13.77
CA THR A 113 -0.48 18.02 -13.16
C THR A 113 0.30 17.40 -12.00
N ARG A 114 -0.41 17.06 -10.91
CA ARG A 114 0.17 16.36 -9.77
C ARG A 114 0.17 14.86 -10.05
N LYS A 115 1.38 14.29 -10.18
CA LYS A 115 1.54 12.86 -10.47
C LYS A 115 1.06 11.97 -9.32
N TYR A 116 1.18 12.43 -8.08
CA TYR A 116 0.74 11.72 -6.89
C TYR A 116 0.06 12.70 -5.93
N GLU A 117 -0.93 12.19 -5.21
CA GLU A 117 -1.58 12.88 -4.10
C GLU A 117 -1.09 12.27 -2.78
N SER A 118 -1.06 13.08 -1.73
CA SER A 118 -0.71 12.65 -0.38
C SER A 118 -1.79 13.15 0.59
N PRO A 119 -2.08 12.41 1.68
CA PRO A 119 -3.08 12.83 2.63
C PRO A 119 -2.83 14.24 3.16
N ALA A 120 -3.89 15.07 3.18
CA ALA A 120 -3.79 16.44 3.66
C ALA A 120 -3.36 16.46 5.15
N GLY A 121 -2.39 17.31 5.47
CA GLY A 121 -1.80 17.39 6.82
C GLY A 121 -0.82 16.27 7.17
N GLY A 122 -0.50 15.37 6.24
CA GLY A 122 0.35 14.20 6.48
C GLY A 122 1.84 14.50 6.74
N GLY A 123 2.37 15.62 6.25
CA GLY A 123 3.81 15.92 6.34
C GLY A 123 4.68 14.86 5.64
N SER A 124 6.00 14.93 5.86
CA SER A 124 6.93 13.92 5.34
C SER A 124 6.87 12.67 6.21
N LYS A 125 6.24 11.60 5.71
CA LYS A 125 6.17 10.30 6.38
C LYS A 125 7.01 9.26 5.61
N PRO A 126 7.69 8.34 6.32
CA PRO A 126 8.27 7.16 5.69
C PRO A 126 7.17 6.25 5.14
N TYR A 127 7.51 5.50 4.10
CA TYR A 127 6.67 4.45 3.53
C TYR A 127 7.17 3.07 3.97
N PHE A 128 6.29 2.28 4.56
CA PHE A 128 6.57 0.94 5.07
C PHE A 128 5.55 -0.05 4.50
N PRO A 129 5.72 -0.56 3.27
CA PRO A 129 4.79 -1.51 2.69
C PRO A 129 4.82 -2.85 3.44
N LEU A 130 3.74 -3.63 3.33
CA LEU A 130 3.77 -5.03 3.76
C LEU A 130 4.64 -5.84 2.79
N VAL A 131 5.71 -6.44 3.30
CA VAL A 131 6.66 -7.23 2.50
C VAL A 131 6.22 -8.70 2.50
N PRO A 132 5.94 -9.32 1.34
CA PRO A 132 5.53 -10.73 1.26
C PRO A 132 6.54 -11.69 1.89
N GLN A 133 6.05 -12.81 2.45
CA GLN A 133 6.90 -13.80 3.15
C GLN A 133 8.07 -14.29 2.29
N GLU A 134 7.86 -14.52 0.99
CA GLU A 134 8.91 -14.95 0.07
C GLU A 134 10.12 -14.00 0.01
N ILE A 135 9.89 -12.68 0.08
CA ILE A 135 10.95 -11.67 0.08
C ILE A 135 11.60 -11.62 1.47
N VAL A 136 10.80 -11.77 2.53
CA VAL A 136 11.31 -11.84 3.90
C VAL A 136 12.27 -13.02 4.07
N ASP A 137 11.89 -14.19 3.57
CA ASP A 137 12.70 -15.41 3.60
C ASP A 137 14.01 -15.25 2.81
N GLU A 138 13.95 -14.60 1.65
CA GLU A 138 15.15 -14.31 0.84
C GLU A 138 16.12 -13.39 1.57
N ILE A 139 15.62 -12.33 2.20
CA ILE A 139 16.43 -11.38 2.98
C ILE A 139 17.04 -12.08 4.20
N ALA A 140 16.25 -12.87 4.92
CA ALA A 140 16.67 -13.62 6.10
C ALA A 140 17.77 -14.63 5.76
N SER A 141 17.58 -15.42 4.68
CA SER A 141 18.57 -16.37 4.18
C SER A 141 19.90 -15.71 3.80
N LYS A 142 19.86 -14.56 3.13
CA LYS A 142 21.08 -13.80 2.76
C LYS A 142 21.81 -13.21 3.96
N SER A 143 21.07 -12.90 5.02
CA SER A 143 21.62 -12.25 6.21
C SER A 143 22.02 -13.25 7.30
N GLY A 144 21.72 -14.54 7.12
CA GLY A 144 21.97 -15.58 8.13
C GLY A 144 21.11 -15.42 9.39
N LEU A 145 19.91 -14.85 9.25
CA LEU A 145 18.98 -14.60 10.34
C LEU A 145 17.70 -15.42 10.13
N ASP A 146 16.94 -15.63 11.21
CA ASP A 146 15.62 -16.26 11.13
C ASP A 146 14.60 -15.29 10.53
N ALA A 147 13.79 -15.79 9.60
CA ALA A 147 12.77 -15.01 8.90
C ALA A 147 11.62 -14.65 9.86
N PRO A 148 11.30 -13.35 10.06
CA PRO A 148 10.13 -12.96 10.83
C PRO A 148 8.83 -13.20 10.05
N HIS A 149 7.70 -13.07 10.74
CA HIS A 149 6.41 -12.93 10.07
C HIS A 149 6.33 -11.57 9.33
N PRO A 150 5.60 -11.44 8.20
CA PRO A 150 5.62 -10.25 7.34
C PRO A 150 5.20 -8.96 8.04
N LYS A 151 4.23 -9.05 8.95
CA LYS A 151 3.77 -7.92 9.77
C LYS A 151 4.80 -7.41 10.78
N ALA A 152 5.75 -8.27 11.18
CA ALA A 152 6.83 -7.94 12.11
C ALA A 152 8.13 -7.59 11.36
N PHE A 153 8.13 -7.57 10.03
CA PHE A 153 9.32 -7.35 9.22
C PHE A 153 10.03 -6.04 9.59
N TRP A 154 9.30 -4.93 9.73
CA TRP A 154 9.91 -3.64 10.02
C TRP A 154 10.43 -3.52 11.46
N ASP A 155 9.79 -4.19 12.42
CA ASP A 155 10.33 -4.34 13.78
C ASP A 155 11.63 -5.14 13.75
N TRP A 156 11.63 -6.28 13.08
CA TRP A 156 12.81 -7.13 12.89
C TRP A 156 13.96 -6.39 12.20
N VAL A 157 13.68 -5.57 11.19
CA VAL A 157 14.68 -4.71 10.53
C VAL A 157 15.25 -3.68 11.52
N SER A 158 14.42 -3.08 12.37
CA SER A 158 14.87 -2.11 13.39
C SER A 158 15.70 -2.76 14.52
N GLU A 159 15.41 -4.01 14.85
CA GLU A 159 16.12 -4.83 15.84
C GLU A 159 17.45 -5.39 15.33
N ASN A 160 17.64 -5.47 13.99
CA ASN A 160 18.84 -5.99 13.35
C ASN A 160 19.55 -4.91 12.51
N PRO A 161 20.30 -3.96 13.12
CA PRO A 161 20.96 -2.86 12.42
C PRO A 161 22.03 -3.28 11.40
N SER A 162 22.46 -4.55 11.42
CA SER A 162 23.39 -5.13 10.45
C SER A 162 22.76 -5.35 9.08
N LEU A 163 21.43 -5.37 8.99
CA LEU A 163 20.74 -5.47 7.71
C LEU A 163 21.02 -4.23 6.87
N PRO A 164 21.54 -4.38 5.64
CA PRO A 164 21.73 -3.25 4.75
C PRO A 164 20.36 -2.64 4.44
N ILE A 165 20.25 -1.33 4.47
CA ILE A 165 19.01 -0.61 4.12
C ILE A 165 19.38 0.51 3.16
N VAL A 166 18.64 0.60 2.06
CA VAL A 166 18.81 1.71 1.12
C VAL A 166 17.60 2.62 1.23
N ILE A 167 17.89 3.87 1.58
CA ILE A 167 16.92 4.94 1.61
C ILE A 167 16.80 5.51 0.20
N THR A 168 15.57 5.62 -0.30
CA THR A 168 15.28 6.15 -1.63
C THR A 168 14.22 7.24 -1.57
N GLU A 169 14.16 8.05 -2.62
CA GLU A 169 13.12 9.06 -2.80
C GLU A 169 12.04 8.55 -3.75
N GLY A 170 10.93 8.06 -3.18
CA GLY A 170 9.70 7.74 -3.90
C GLY A 170 9.40 6.25 -4.03
N GLY A 171 8.14 5.85 -3.73
CA GLY A 171 7.71 4.46 -3.59
C GLY A 171 7.88 3.57 -4.83
N LYS A 172 8.00 4.15 -6.02
CA LYS A 172 8.26 3.38 -7.26
C LYS A 172 9.73 3.03 -7.47
N LYS A 173 10.67 3.82 -6.93
CA LYS A 173 12.05 3.79 -7.45
C LYS A 173 12.82 2.51 -7.11
N ARG A 174 12.47 1.74 -6.08
CA ARG A 174 13.06 0.41 -5.80
C ARG A 174 12.17 -0.47 -4.90
N LEU A 175 11.20 -1.16 -5.48
CA LEU A 175 10.62 -2.36 -4.87
C LEU A 175 11.30 -3.62 -5.47
N VAL A 176 12.64 -3.63 -5.51
CA VAL A 176 13.46 -4.68 -6.12
C VAL A 176 14.22 -5.42 -5.01
N PRO A 177 14.12 -6.75 -4.82
CA PRO A 177 14.98 -7.49 -3.86
C PRO A 177 16.48 -7.25 -4.15
N PRO A 178 17.42 -7.34 -3.17
CA PRO A 178 17.33 -8.10 -1.92
C PRO A 178 17.64 -7.32 -0.63
N VAL A 179 17.37 -6.02 -0.59
CA VAL A 179 17.72 -5.16 0.56
C VAL A 179 16.44 -4.61 1.19
N PRO A 180 16.24 -4.56 2.51
CA PRO A 180 15.12 -3.80 3.08
C PRO A 180 15.19 -2.32 2.63
N TRP A 181 14.10 -1.80 2.06
CA TRP A 181 14.07 -0.46 1.45
C TRP A 181 13.26 0.52 2.28
N LEU A 182 13.70 1.77 2.37
CA LEU A 182 12.88 2.85 2.92
C LEU A 182 12.70 3.97 1.90
N CYS A 183 11.47 4.48 1.77
CA CYS A 183 11.23 5.73 1.07
C CYS A 183 11.04 6.87 2.07
N GLY A 184 12.00 7.80 2.13
CA GLY A 184 11.93 9.01 2.97
C GLY A 184 13.25 9.35 3.69
N ALA A 185 13.52 10.65 3.88
CA ALA A 185 14.77 11.19 4.42
C ALA A 185 14.99 11.01 5.94
N CYS A 186 14.35 10.03 6.59
CA CYS A 186 14.40 9.85 8.05
C CYS A 186 15.15 8.56 8.41
N PRO A 187 16.12 8.59 9.36
CA PRO A 187 16.80 7.39 9.84
C PRO A 187 15.80 6.34 10.33
N ILE A 188 16.03 5.05 10.01
CA ILE A 188 15.08 3.94 10.27
C ILE A 188 14.52 3.96 11.69
N ARG A 189 15.40 4.06 12.70
CA ARG A 189 14.98 4.07 14.11
C ARG A 189 14.12 5.26 14.48
N GLU A 190 14.41 6.43 13.90
CA GLU A 190 13.66 7.65 14.19
C GLU A 190 12.33 7.66 13.43
N GLY A 191 12.33 7.26 12.16
CA GLY A 191 11.12 7.05 11.36
C GLY A 191 10.21 5.98 11.94
N TRP A 192 10.77 4.84 12.39
CA TRP A 192 10.06 3.74 13.03
C TRP A 192 9.50 4.14 14.40
N ARG A 193 10.31 4.79 15.25
CA ARG A 193 9.84 5.33 16.54
C ARG A 193 8.72 6.35 16.35
N LEU A 194 8.86 7.27 15.40
CA LEU A 194 7.82 8.26 15.09
C LEU A 194 6.55 7.63 14.52
N TYR A 195 6.69 6.53 13.79
CA TYR A 195 5.59 5.75 13.28
C TYR A 195 4.85 5.01 14.41
N GLN A 196 5.55 4.26 15.26
CA GLN A 196 4.99 3.56 16.43
C GLN A 196 4.28 4.51 17.40
N GLN A 197 4.82 5.72 17.62
CA GLN A 197 4.20 6.75 18.46
C GLN A 197 2.88 7.32 17.90
N ARG A 198 2.59 7.10 16.61
CA ARG A 198 1.37 7.60 15.95
C ARG A 198 0.36 6.50 15.66
N SER A 199 0.79 5.28 15.33
CA SER A 199 -0.15 4.14 15.18
C SER A 199 -0.87 3.80 16.50
N THR A 200 -0.29 4.20 17.63
CA THR A 200 -0.85 4.04 18.98
C THR A 200 -1.75 5.21 19.42
N ARG A 201 -1.85 6.29 18.64
CA ARG A 201 -2.79 7.38 18.95
C ARG A 201 -4.16 7.01 18.38
N GLU A 202 -5.10 6.71 19.26
CA GLU A 202 -6.53 6.69 18.91
C GLU A 202 -6.92 8.02 18.23
N PRO A 203 -7.84 8.00 17.26
CA PRO A 203 -8.35 9.22 16.66
C PRO A 203 -8.94 10.10 17.78
N ASP A 204 -8.47 11.35 17.86
CA ASP A 204 -8.97 12.33 18.82
C ASP A 204 -10.51 12.36 18.76
N PRO A 205 -11.22 12.22 19.91
CA PRO A 205 -12.66 12.30 19.92
C PRO A 205 -13.08 13.66 19.36
N THR A 206 -13.89 13.61 18.30
CA THR A 206 -14.43 14.79 17.62
C THR A 206 -15.02 15.75 18.66
N PRO A 207 -14.68 17.05 18.65
CA PRO A 207 -15.22 17.98 19.62
C PRO A 207 -16.74 18.06 19.42
N SER A 208 -17.48 17.60 20.42
CA SER A 208 -18.92 17.75 20.50
C SER A 208 -19.25 19.23 20.61
N HIS A 209 -19.66 19.85 19.51
CA HIS A 209 -20.23 21.19 19.57
C HIS A 209 -21.59 21.10 20.25
N SER A 210 -21.65 21.66 21.46
CA SER A 210 -22.87 22.04 22.19
C SER A 210 -23.51 23.28 21.56
#